data_AF-A0A7K6ISU9-F1
#
_entry.id   AF-A0A7K6ISU9-F1
#
_cell.length_a   1.000
_cell.length_b   1.000
_cell.length_c   1.000
_cell.angle_alpha   90.00
_cell.angle_beta   90.00
_cell.angle_gamma   90.00
#
_symmetry.space_group_name_H-M   'P 1'
#
loop_
_entity.id
_entity.type
_entity.pdbx_description
1 polymer ?
#
loop_
_entity_poly.entity_id
_entity_poly.type
_entity_poly.pdbx_seq_one_letter_code
_entity_poly.pdbx_strand_id
1 'polypeptide(L)'
;GPRGPPPEGKQSQRNAANARERARMRVLSKAFSRLKTSLPWVPPDTKLSKLDTLRLASSYIAHLRQLLQEDRYENGYVHPVNLTWPFVVSGRPDSDTKEVSTASRLCGTTA
;
A
#
# COMPACT_ATOMS: atom_id res chain seq x y z
N GLY A 1 8.54 -50.30 21.26
CA GLY A 1 7.13 -50.19 21.71
C GLY A 1 6.35 -49.34 20.72
N PRO A 2 5.05 -49.59 20.52
CA PRO A 2 4.21 -48.78 19.64
C PRO A 2 3.98 -47.40 20.25
N ARG A 3 3.93 -46.36 19.41
CA ARG A 3 3.51 -45.02 19.83
C ARG A 3 2.00 -45.03 20.03
N GLY A 4 1.54 -44.67 21.23
CA GLY A 4 0.10 -44.56 21.53
C GLY A 4 -0.60 -43.50 20.67
N PRO A 5 -1.93 -43.58 20.54
CA PRO A 5 -2.69 -42.64 19.69
C PRO A 5 -2.52 -41.20 20.17
N PRO A 6 -2.45 -40.21 19.25
CA PRO A 6 -2.35 -38.81 19.63
C PRO A 6 -3.64 -38.34 20.33
N PRO A 7 -3.59 -37.33 21.22
CA PRO A 7 -4.76 -36.85 21.96
C PRO A 7 -5.73 -36.10 21.04
N GLU A 8 -6.66 -36.84 20.45
CA GLU A 8 -7.54 -36.40 19.36
C GLU A 8 -8.36 -35.13 19.70
N GLY A 9 -8.83 -35.02 20.95
CA GLY A 9 -9.56 -33.84 21.42
C GLY A 9 -8.77 -32.53 21.27
N LYS A 10 -7.46 -32.54 21.52
CA LYS A 10 -6.59 -31.35 21.36
C LYS A 10 -6.40 -31.01 19.88
N GLN A 11 -6.31 -32.01 19.00
CA GLN A 11 -6.19 -31.77 17.56
C GLN A 11 -7.50 -31.25 16.94
N SER A 12 -8.64 -31.80 17.37
CA SER A 12 -9.98 -31.34 16.94
C SER A 12 -10.22 -29.87 17.32
N GLN A 13 -9.91 -29.48 18.56
CA GLN A 13 -10.01 -28.08 19.01
C GLN A 13 -9.11 -27.13 18.20
N ARG A 14 -7.86 -27.52 17.91
CA ARG A 14 -6.94 -26.76 17.04
C ARG A 14 -7.49 -26.62 15.61
N ASN A 15 -8.01 -27.70 15.04
CA ASN A 15 -8.62 -27.68 13.70
C ASN A 15 -9.83 -26.73 13.64
N ALA A 16 -10.70 -26.77 14.66
CA ALA A 16 -11.85 -25.87 14.77
C ALA A 16 -11.44 -24.40 14.94
N ALA A 17 -10.39 -24.11 15.72
CA ALA A 17 -9.82 -22.77 15.86
C ALA A 17 -9.25 -22.25 14.52
N ASN A 18 -8.47 -23.07 13.81
CA ASN A 18 -7.92 -22.73 12.50
C ASN A 18 -9.02 -22.50 11.44
N ALA A 19 -10.11 -23.26 11.49
CA ALA A 19 -11.27 -23.06 10.62
C ALA A 19 -11.96 -21.71 10.90
N ARG A 20 -12.13 -21.33 12.17
CA ARG A 20 -12.67 -20.03 12.59
C ARG A 20 -11.80 -18.86 12.12
N GLU A 21 -10.48 -18.92 12.30
CA GLU A 21 -9.60 -17.83 11.84
C GLU A 21 -9.57 -17.73 10.32
N ARG A 22 -9.60 -18.86 9.59
CA ARG A 22 -9.74 -18.85 8.13
C ARG A 22 -11.05 -18.18 7.68
N ALA A 23 -12.15 -18.39 8.40
CA ALA A 23 -13.42 -17.71 8.13
C ALA A 23 -13.31 -16.19 8.40
N ARG A 24 -12.72 -15.78 9.53
CA ARG A 24 -12.47 -14.37 9.87
C ARG A 24 -11.62 -13.68 8.79
N MET A 25 -10.54 -14.32 8.34
CA MET A 25 -9.67 -13.81 7.29
C MET A 25 -10.35 -13.73 5.92
N ARG A 26 -11.30 -14.62 5.59
CA ARG A 26 -12.12 -14.49 4.36
C ARG A 26 -13.00 -13.23 4.41
N VAL A 27 -13.63 -12.94 5.56
CA VAL A 27 -14.45 -11.73 5.75
C VAL A 27 -13.58 -10.48 5.61
N LEU A 28 -12.40 -10.45 6.27
CA LEU A 28 -11.45 -9.34 6.16
C LEU A 28 -10.99 -9.12 4.71
N SER A 29 -10.60 -10.17 4.00
CA SER A 29 -10.21 -10.08 2.58
C SER A 29 -11.36 -9.58 1.69
N LYS A 30 -12.61 -9.98 1.94
CA LYS A 30 -13.78 -9.48 1.21
C LYS A 30 -13.99 -7.97 1.45
N ALA A 31 -13.87 -7.51 2.70
CA ALA A 31 -13.93 -6.09 3.03
C ALA A 31 -12.79 -5.31 2.37
N PHE A 32 -11.58 -5.88 2.34
CA PHE A 32 -10.41 -5.28 1.71
C PHE A 32 -10.56 -5.14 0.19
N SER A 33 -11.09 -6.16 -0.50
CA SER A 33 -11.39 -6.07 -1.93
C SER A 33 -12.44 -5.01 -2.23
N ARG A 34 -13.48 -4.88 -1.39
CA ARG A 34 -14.48 -3.80 -1.53
C ARG A 34 -13.83 -2.41 -1.41
N LEU A 35 -12.91 -2.23 -0.46
CA LEU A 35 -12.18 -0.97 -0.31
C LEU A 35 -11.39 -0.62 -1.58
N LYS A 36 -10.65 -1.58 -2.15
CA LYS A 36 -9.93 -1.38 -3.43
C LYS A 36 -10.85 -0.93 -4.55
N THR A 37 -12.00 -1.59 -4.72
CA THR A 37 -12.98 -1.25 -5.78
C THR A 37 -13.73 0.06 -5.54
N SER A 38 -13.56 0.69 -4.37
CA SER A 38 -14.09 2.02 -4.07
C SER A 38 -13.07 3.14 -4.28
N LEU A 39 -11.84 2.83 -4.69
CA LEU A 39 -10.82 3.83 -5.03
C LEU A 39 -11.06 4.35 -6.46
N PRO A 40 -11.13 5.67 -6.68
CA PRO A 40 -11.20 6.22 -8.02
C PRO A 40 -9.85 6.01 -8.73
N TRP A 41 -9.88 6.03 -10.07
CA TRP A 41 -8.69 5.95 -10.93
C TRP A 41 -7.86 4.65 -10.81
N VAL A 42 -8.34 3.65 -10.05
CA VAL A 42 -7.72 2.33 -9.90
C VAL A 42 -8.54 1.30 -10.67
N PRO A 43 -8.03 0.76 -11.80
CA PRO A 43 -8.67 -0.37 -12.48
C PRO A 43 -8.89 -1.57 -11.55
N PRO A 44 -10.02 -2.29 -11.63
CA PRO A 44 -10.40 -3.32 -10.65
C PRO A 44 -9.44 -4.53 -10.59
N ASP A 45 -8.70 -4.78 -11.67
CA ASP A 45 -7.65 -5.78 -11.82
C ASP A 45 -6.29 -5.36 -11.23
N THR A 46 -6.13 -4.08 -10.84
CA THR A 46 -4.90 -3.54 -10.29
C THR A 46 -4.47 -4.24 -9.00
N LYS A 47 -3.22 -4.70 -8.98
CA LYS A 47 -2.58 -5.36 -7.84
C LYS A 47 -2.03 -4.34 -6.84
N LEU A 48 -2.91 -3.68 -6.09
CA LEU A 48 -2.51 -2.85 -4.95
C LEU A 48 -2.10 -3.70 -3.73
N SER A 49 -1.06 -3.25 -3.02
CA SER A 49 -0.70 -3.82 -1.72
C SER A 49 -1.72 -3.42 -0.64
N LYS A 50 -1.63 -4.05 0.54
CA LYS A 50 -2.46 -3.67 1.68
C LYS A 50 -2.18 -2.25 2.17
N LEU A 51 -0.91 -1.83 2.16
CA LEU A 51 -0.53 -0.49 2.63
C LEU A 51 -0.99 0.58 1.63
N ASP A 52 -0.79 0.35 0.34
CA ASP A 52 -1.11 1.35 -0.69
C ASP A 52 -2.61 1.57 -0.81
N THR A 53 -3.42 0.51 -0.71
CA THR A 53 -4.88 0.62 -0.66
C THR A 53 -5.34 1.49 0.53
N LEU A 54 -4.72 1.34 1.70
CA LEU A 54 -5.06 2.13 2.90
C LEU A 54 -4.62 3.59 2.76
N ARG A 55 -3.45 3.84 2.15
CA ARG A 55 -2.96 5.19 1.84
C ARG A 55 -3.88 5.89 0.86
N LEU A 56 -4.18 5.26 -0.28
CA LEU A 56 -5.08 5.79 -1.30
C LEU A 56 -6.49 6.05 -0.75
N ALA A 57 -7.03 5.14 0.07
CA ALA A 57 -8.33 5.36 0.73
C ALA A 57 -8.31 6.59 1.65
N SER A 58 -7.25 6.74 2.45
CA SER A 58 -7.10 7.88 3.36
C SER A 58 -6.99 9.21 2.60
N SER A 59 -6.20 9.23 1.52
CA SER A 59 -6.08 10.40 0.63
C SER A 59 -7.39 10.73 -0.08
N TYR A 60 -8.15 9.74 -0.54
CA TYR A 60 -9.44 9.97 -1.19
C TYR A 60 -10.49 10.51 -0.21
N ILE A 61 -10.54 10.01 1.03
CA ILE A 61 -11.40 10.57 2.08
C ILE A 61 -11.04 12.02 2.40
N ALA A 62 -9.74 12.33 2.50
CA ALA A 62 -9.28 13.71 2.73
C ALA A 62 -9.69 14.64 1.57
N HIS A 63 -9.47 14.19 0.34
CA HIS A 63 -9.86 14.92 -0.87
C HIS A 63 -11.37 15.21 -0.90
N LEU A 64 -12.23 14.19 -0.75
CA LEU A 64 -13.69 14.36 -0.71
C LEU A 64 -14.15 15.34 0.39
N ARG A 65 -13.47 15.38 1.54
CA ARG A 65 -13.78 16.35 2.60
C ARG A 65 -13.48 17.79 2.18
N GLN A 66 -12.37 18.02 1.48
CA GLN A 66 -12.04 19.35 0.95
C GLN A 66 -13.07 19.79 -0.10
N LEU A 67 -13.50 18.88 -0.98
CA LEU A 67 -14.53 19.17 -2.00
C LEU A 67 -15.90 19.52 -1.42
N LEU A 68 -16.22 19.02 -0.23
CA LEU A 68 -17.46 19.33 0.49
C LEU A 68 -17.34 20.57 1.38
N GLN A 69 -16.13 21.15 1.51
CA GLN A 69 -15.86 22.35 2.31
C GLN A 69 -15.64 23.59 1.44
N GLU A 70 -15.18 23.42 0.20
CA GLU A 70 -14.88 24.49 -0.75
C GLU A 70 -15.85 24.43 -1.95
N ASP A 71 -16.75 25.41 -2.06
CA ASP A 71 -17.74 25.51 -3.16
C ASP A 71 -17.09 25.98 -4.49
N ARG A 72 -15.74 26.05 -4.54
CA ARG A 72 -14.95 26.50 -5.69
C ARG A 72 -13.70 25.66 -5.91
N TYR A 73 -13.78 24.83 -6.92
CA TYR A 73 -12.74 23.89 -7.33
C TYR A 73 -11.83 24.53 -8.38
N GLU A 74 -10.61 24.91 -8.00
CA GLU A 74 -9.55 25.25 -8.97
C GLU A 74 -8.40 24.24 -8.90
N ASN A 75 -8.50 23.23 -9.76
CA ASN A 75 -7.42 22.67 -10.58
C ASN A 75 -6.00 22.56 -9.97
N GLY A 76 -5.87 22.05 -8.73
CA GLY A 76 -4.58 22.02 -8.02
C GLY A 76 -4.23 20.75 -7.23
N TYR A 77 -5.00 19.66 -7.35
CA TYR A 77 -4.73 18.44 -6.57
C TYR A 77 -3.56 17.62 -7.13
N VAL A 78 -2.35 18.08 -6.77
CA VAL A 78 -1.08 17.34 -6.84
C VAL A 78 -1.25 16.02 -6.09
N HIS A 79 -1.59 14.97 -6.84
CA HIS A 79 -1.96 13.68 -6.30
C HIS A 79 -0.78 13.07 -5.52
N PRO A 80 -1.01 12.36 -4.39
CA PRO A 80 0.06 11.61 -3.72
C PRO A 80 0.64 10.46 -4.57
N VAL A 81 0.08 10.21 -5.78
CA VAL A 81 0.67 9.33 -6.81
C VAL A 81 1.68 10.04 -7.72
N ASN A 82 2.15 11.25 -7.36
CA ASN A 82 3.41 11.79 -7.90
C ASN A 82 4.65 10.95 -7.57
N LEU A 83 4.46 9.79 -6.90
CA LEU A 83 5.29 8.62 -7.08
C LEU A 83 4.50 7.47 -7.75
N THR A 84 4.54 7.49 -9.08
CA THR A 84 4.68 6.31 -9.98
C THR A 84 3.63 5.19 -9.94
N TRP A 85 2.73 5.14 -10.94
CA TRP A 85 2.14 3.87 -11.39
C TRP A 85 1.66 3.91 -12.86
N PRO A 86 1.92 2.87 -13.70
CA PRO A 86 2.95 1.83 -13.61
C PRO A 86 4.19 2.18 -14.45
N PHE A 87 5.38 1.77 -14.00
CA PHE A 87 6.68 2.06 -14.62
C PHE A 87 7.04 3.55 -14.73
N VAL A 88 7.81 4.05 -13.76
CA VAL A 88 8.77 5.12 -14.03
C VAL A 88 10.17 4.62 -13.70
N VAL A 89 10.72 3.85 -14.64
CA VAL A 89 12.13 4.00 -14.96
C VAL A 89 12.22 5.18 -15.93
N SER A 90 12.41 6.37 -15.38
CA SER A 90 12.86 7.53 -16.14
C SER A 90 13.87 8.23 -15.25
N GLY A 91 15.01 8.56 -15.84
CA GLY A 91 16.14 9.13 -15.10
C GLY A 91 15.71 10.38 -14.37
N ARG A 92 16.44 10.68 -13.28
CA ARG A 92 16.42 12.02 -12.68
C ARG A 92 16.62 13.02 -13.82
N PRO A 93 15.67 13.92 -14.12
CA PRO A 93 16.01 15.07 -14.93
C PRO A 93 17.02 15.87 -14.12
N ASP A 94 18.22 15.98 -14.68
CA ASP A 94 19.21 16.95 -14.25
C ASP A 94 18.56 18.33 -14.35
N SER A 95 18.33 18.96 -13.19
CA SER A 95 17.77 20.30 -13.10
C SER A 95 18.87 21.22 -12.60
N ASP A 96 19.88 21.42 -13.45
CA ASP A 96 20.90 22.43 -13.23
C ASP A 96 20.24 23.79 -13.00
N THR A 97 20.57 24.41 -11.88
CA THR A 97 20.47 25.86 -11.73
C THR A 97 21.64 26.32 -10.87
N LYS A 98 22.78 26.52 -11.52
CA LYS A 98 23.79 27.58 -11.23
C LYS A 98 23.51 28.47 -10.00
N GLU A 99 24.41 28.79 -9.09
CA GLU A 99 25.89 28.79 -8.98
C GLU A 99 26.21 29.03 -7.47
N VAL A 100 27.38 28.80 -6.84
CA VAL A 100 28.79 28.65 -7.29
C VAL A 100 29.60 27.85 -6.23
N SER A 101 30.84 27.46 -6.57
CA SER A 101 32.05 27.18 -5.73
C SER A 101 31.93 27.16 -4.18
N THR A 102 32.56 26.25 -3.42
CA THR A 102 33.83 25.50 -3.61
C THR A 102 33.81 24.15 -2.86
N ALA A 103 34.46 23.11 -3.42
CA ALA A 103 35.39 22.19 -2.74
C ALA A 103 35.57 20.89 -3.54
N SER A 104 36.62 20.82 -4.37
CA SER A 104 37.16 19.54 -4.81
C SER A 104 37.68 18.76 -3.60
N ARG A 105 37.37 17.46 -3.49
CA ARG A 105 38.35 16.38 -3.18
C ARG A 105 37.74 14.97 -3.15
N LEU A 106 38.16 14.20 -4.15
CA LEU A 106 38.59 12.80 -4.12
C LEU A 106 37.64 11.65 -3.72
N CYS A 107 37.69 10.65 -4.60
CA CYS A 107 37.44 9.23 -4.38
C CYS A 107 37.99 8.68 -3.05
N GLY A 108 37.26 7.75 -2.44
CA GLY A 108 37.72 6.96 -1.29
C GLY A 108 36.86 5.72 -1.06
N THR A 109 37.21 4.61 -1.71
CA THR A 109 36.67 3.27 -1.40
C THR A 109 37.41 2.71 -0.18
N THR A 110 36.70 2.27 0.85
CA THR A 110 37.23 1.42 1.93
C THR A 110 36.23 0.28 2.17
N ALA A 111 36.59 -0.95 1.79
CA ALA A 111 37.06 -2.00 2.71
C ALA A 111 35.90 -2.86 3.22
#